data_AF-B1WAZ4-F1
#
_entry.id   AF-B1WAZ4-F1
#
_cell.length_a   1.000
_cell.length_b   1.000
_cell.length_c   1.000
_cell.angle_alpha   90.00
_cell.angle_beta   90.00
_cell.angle_gamma   90.00
#
_symmetry.space_group_name_H-M   'P 1'
#
loop_
_entity.id
_entity.type
_entity.pdbx_description
1 polymer ?
#
loop_
_entity_poly.entity_id
_entity_poly.type
_entity_poly.pdbx_seq_one_letter_code
_entity_poly.pdbx_strand_id
1 'polypeptide(L)'
;DAWGYLLTGKSFEIMVGRGFSATVRSLLGMAIGAGICYCAYRMLFARQRKKKRRDKKGANRTREKVPGRDLHGALTKPENVSASVSDLQPHHLANLLDILVTSSDSSLQEKVLITLCNSAAFSANHDIIRSLGGITIIAKSLSDSSEQIKVNALNALNNLSMNVQNQELIKDYINQTCSAISLSSLNSEVQLAGLRLIINMSVTDNYHNMVADHLPCFLYLLAEGNNIIQIYTLKVLVNLSANPTMTQTLLTAKGSQSLTSLFDSRVDREILVRVLIFAANLSKHLGSGHGYDLHANYNEDCLFNLLYGDSSPLQKDITALFQYPDVEVKEQVVSLLINLARLRQL
;
A
#
# COMPACT_ATOMS: atom_id res chain seq x y z
N ASP A 1 13.28 -12.83 -43.22
CA ASP A 1 12.45 -13.89 -42.61
C ASP A 1 11.53 -13.23 -41.59
N ALA A 2 10.41 -12.57 -41.96
CA ALA A 2 9.18 -13.16 -42.48
C ALA A 2 8.78 -14.38 -41.61
N TRP A 3 7.79 -14.34 -40.71
CA TRP A 3 6.39 -14.03 -40.97
C TRP A 3 5.62 -13.73 -39.68
N GLY A 4 4.65 -12.82 -39.79
CA GLY A 4 3.53 -12.70 -38.87
C GLY A 4 2.28 -13.38 -39.42
N TYR A 5 1.33 -13.59 -38.50
CA TYR A 5 -0.10 -13.84 -38.66
C TYR A 5 -0.63 -15.23 -39.03
N LEU A 6 -1.66 -15.59 -38.24
CA LEU A 6 -2.85 -16.40 -38.59
C LEU A 6 -2.59 -17.91 -38.69
N LEU A 7 -3.01 -18.76 -37.75
CA LEU A 7 -4.37 -19.25 -37.44
C LEU A 7 -4.08 -20.62 -36.76
N THR A 8 -4.83 -21.22 -35.85
CA THR A 8 -6.28 -21.42 -35.75
C THR A 8 -6.52 -22.20 -34.47
N GLY A 9 -7.67 -21.98 -33.82
CA GLY A 9 -8.19 -22.92 -32.83
C GLY A 9 -8.38 -24.30 -33.44
N LYS A 10 -7.51 -25.24 -33.07
CA LYS A 10 -7.70 -26.71 -33.07
C LYS A 10 -6.35 -27.36 -32.75
N SER A 11 -5.90 -27.18 -31.52
CA SER A 11 -5.00 -28.12 -30.83
C SER A 11 -5.37 -28.09 -29.35
N PHE A 12 -6.68 -28.17 -29.12
CA PHE A 12 -7.32 -28.48 -27.87
C PHE A 12 -7.85 -29.91 -28.03
N GLU A 13 -6.93 -30.84 -28.22
CA GLU A 13 -7.12 -32.28 -28.03
C GLU A 13 -5.77 -32.93 -28.33
N ILE A 14 -5.36 -33.86 -27.48
CA ILE A 14 -4.05 -34.55 -27.49
C ILE A 14 -2.91 -33.75 -26.80
N MET A 15 -3.14 -33.31 -25.56
CA MET A 15 -2.18 -33.58 -24.46
C MET A 15 -2.89 -33.55 -23.11
N VAL A 16 -4.03 -34.24 -23.02
CA VAL A 16 -4.59 -34.71 -21.74
C VAL A 16 -3.84 -36.00 -21.42
N GLY A 17 -2.79 -35.90 -20.63
CA GLY A 17 -2.00 -37.05 -20.24
C GLY A 17 -0.81 -36.66 -19.38
N ARG A 18 -1.03 -36.69 -18.06
CA ARG A 18 -0.07 -36.62 -16.95
C ARG A 18 0.25 -35.22 -16.38
N GLY A 19 -0.48 -34.92 -15.29
CA GLY A 19 0.08 -34.36 -14.06
C GLY A 19 0.69 -32.97 -14.11
N PHE A 20 -0.14 -31.93 -14.21
CA PHE A 20 0.26 -30.57 -13.85
C PHE A 20 -0.41 -30.16 -12.53
N SER A 21 0.42 -29.91 -11.52
CA SER A 21 0.04 -29.50 -10.16
C SER A 21 -0.78 -28.21 -10.14
N ALA A 22 -1.77 -28.15 -9.24
CA ALA A 22 -2.65 -27.01 -8.99
C ALA A 22 -1.89 -25.70 -8.66
N THR A 23 -0.64 -25.78 -8.24
CA THR A 23 0.24 -24.65 -7.90
C THR A 23 0.54 -23.74 -9.10
N VAL A 24 0.67 -24.30 -10.33
CA VAL A 24 1.03 -23.53 -11.53
C VAL A 24 -0.15 -22.70 -12.07
N ARG A 25 -1.39 -23.16 -11.88
CA ARG A 25 -2.60 -22.38 -12.24
C ARG A 25 -2.83 -21.20 -11.28
N SER A 26 -2.47 -21.36 -10.00
CA SER A 26 -2.56 -20.30 -9.00
C SER A 26 -1.56 -19.16 -9.27
N LEU A 27 -0.31 -19.52 -9.63
CA LEU A 27 0.73 -18.55 -10.00
C LEU A 27 0.39 -17.77 -11.28
N LEU A 28 -0.22 -18.42 -12.27
CA LEU A 28 -0.65 -17.75 -13.50
C LEU A 28 -1.84 -16.80 -13.27
N GLY A 29 -2.76 -17.14 -12.35
CA GLY A 29 -3.88 -16.29 -11.95
C GLY A 29 -3.44 -15.02 -11.20
N MET A 30 -2.43 -15.12 -10.33
CA MET A 30 -1.85 -13.97 -9.62
C MET A 30 -1.02 -13.05 -10.54
N ALA A 31 -0.32 -13.63 -11.52
CA ALA A 31 0.43 -12.85 -12.51
C ALA A 31 -0.48 -12.01 -13.43
N ILE A 32 -1.69 -12.49 -13.73
CA ILE A 32 -2.70 -11.75 -14.51
C ILE A 32 -3.28 -10.58 -13.69
N GLY A 33 -3.54 -10.78 -12.40
CA GLY A 33 -4.02 -9.72 -11.50
C GLY A 33 -3.03 -8.55 -11.33
N ALA A 34 -1.75 -8.86 -11.12
CA ALA A 34 -0.69 -7.85 -11.05
C ALA A 34 -0.40 -7.17 -12.41
N GLY A 35 -0.48 -7.93 -13.51
CA GLY A 35 -0.30 -7.43 -14.86
C GLY A 35 -1.40 -6.46 -15.32
N ILE A 36 -2.66 -6.72 -14.95
CA ILE A 36 -3.80 -5.85 -15.26
C ILE A 36 -3.74 -4.55 -14.44
N CYS A 37 -3.33 -4.62 -13.17
CA CYS A 37 -3.10 -3.44 -12.32
C CYS A 37 -1.94 -2.56 -12.85
N TYR A 38 -0.84 -3.17 -13.29
CA TYR A 38 0.27 -2.45 -13.90
C TYR A 38 -0.07 -1.84 -15.28
N CYS A 39 -0.87 -2.55 -16.09
CA CYS A 39 -1.35 -2.02 -17.37
C CYS A 39 -2.34 -0.86 -17.20
N ALA A 40 -3.27 -0.95 -16.23
CA ALA A 40 -4.19 0.13 -15.88
C ALA A 40 -3.42 1.36 -15.33
N TYR A 41 -2.45 1.13 -14.43
CA TYR A 41 -1.52 2.15 -13.95
C TYR A 41 -0.78 2.84 -15.11
N ARG A 42 -0.19 2.07 -16.04
CA ARG A 42 0.54 2.61 -17.19
C ARG A 42 -0.37 3.41 -18.15
N MET A 43 -1.61 2.99 -18.38
CA MET A 43 -2.56 3.72 -19.23
C MET A 43 -3.08 5.01 -18.59
N LEU A 44 -3.39 4.99 -17.28
CA LEU A 44 -3.86 6.17 -16.55
C LEU A 44 -2.76 7.26 -16.46
N PHE A 45 -1.52 6.88 -16.17
CA PHE A 45 -0.40 7.83 -16.09
C PHE A 45 0.10 8.29 -17.47
N ALA A 46 0.00 7.46 -18.52
CA ALA A 46 0.29 7.91 -19.89
C ALA A 46 -0.73 8.95 -20.41
N ARG A 47 -2.02 8.83 -20.03
CA ARG A 47 -3.06 9.81 -20.35
C ARG A 47 -2.83 11.16 -19.64
N GLN A 48 -2.40 11.15 -18.38
CA GLN A 48 -2.05 12.38 -17.66
C GLN A 48 -0.83 13.10 -18.25
N ARG A 49 0.18 12.37 -18.74
CA ARG A 49 1.33 12.96 -19.46
C ARG A 49 0.94 13.59 -20.80
N LYS A 50 0.01 13.00 -21.55
CA LYS A 50 -0.51 13.58 -22.81
C LYS A 50 -1.37 14.82 -22.58
N LYS A 51 -2.15 14.87 -21.49
CA LYS A 51 -2.95 16.05 -21.09
C LYS A 51 -2.04 17.23 -20.70
N LYS A 52 -1.04 17.01 -19.84
CA LYS A 52 -0.02 18.03 -19.46
C LYS A 52 0.79 18.58 -20.66
N ARG A 53 1.04 17.75 -21.69
CA ARG A 53 1.71 18.19 -22.94
C ARG A 53 0.79 18.99 -23.88
N ARG A 54 -0.52 18.72 -23.89
CA ARG A 54 -1.51 19.52 -24.65
C ARG A 54 -1.73 20.88 -24.00
N ASP A 55 -1.83 20.94 -22.67
CA ASP A 55 -2.04 22.20 -21.94
C ASP A 55 -0.82 23.13 -22.03
N LYS A 56 0.42 22.57 -22.02
CA LYS A 56 1.65 23.35 -22.27
C LYS A 56 1.81 23.84 -23.72
N LYS A 57 1.18 23.19 -24.71
CA LYS A 57 1.20 23.66 -26.12
C LYS A 57 0.11 24.69 -26.42
N GLY A 58 -0.97 24.74 -25.62
CA GLY A 58 -2.04 25.74 -25.75
C GLY A 58 -1.70 27.11 -25.17
N ALA A 59 -0.84 27.17 -24.15
CA ALA A 59 -0.52 28.41 -23.43
C ALA A 59 0.52 29.33 -24.10
N ASN A 60 1.03 28.98 -25.30
CA ASN A 60 2.13 29.70 -25.95
C ASN A 60 1.71 30.55 -27.18
N ARG A 61 0.42 30.89 -27.30
CA ARG A 61 -0.09 31.74 -28.39
C ARG A 61 -1.05 32.81 -27.88
N THR A 62 -0.50 33.83 -27.22
CA THR A 62 -0.92 35.24 -27.32
C THR A 62 0.00 36.08 -26.44
N ARG A 63 0.93 36.80 -27.07
CA ARG A 63 1.72 37.85 -26.42
C ARG A 63 1.63 39.09 -27.31
N GLU A 64 0.65 39.94 -27.03
CA GLU A 64 0.60 41.30 -27.57
C GLU A 64 1.63 42.18 -26.85
N LYS A 65 2.30 43.03 -27.65
CA LYS A 65 3.27 44.04 -27.22
C LYS A 65 2.56 45.37 -27.00
N VAL A 66 2.86 46.06 -25.89
CA VAL A 66 2.73 47.53 -25.77
C VAL A 66 3.95 48.06 -24.98
N PRO A 67 4.54 49.23 -25.33
CA PRO A 67 5.88 49.62 -24.91
C PRO A 67 5.93 50.70 -23.80
N GLY A 68 7.05 50.69 -23.05
CA GLY A 68 7.74 51.89 -22.57
C GLY A 68 7.45 52.38 -21.15
N ARG A 69 8.45 52.29 -20.26
CA ARG A 69 9.26 53.42 -19.78
C ARG A 69 10.35 52.97 -18.81
N ASP A 70 11.54 53.47 -19.07
CA ASP A 70 12.78 53.30 -18.34
C ASP A 70 12.77 54.01 -16.97
N LEU A 71 13.41 53.42 -15.96
CA LEU A 71 14.45 54.14 -15.20
C LEU A 71 15.42 53.19 -14.49
N HIS A 72 16.69 53.57 -14.57
CA HIS A 72 17.91 52.91 -14.14
C HIS A 72 18.01 52.58 -12.65
N GLY A 73 18.73 51.48 -12.34
CA GLY A 73 19.25 51.19 -11.00
C GLY A 73 19.86 49.80 -10.92
N ALA A 74 21.11 49.66 -11.36
CA ALA A 74 21.86 48.41 -11.37
C ALA A 74 22.16 47.89 -9.96
N LEU A 75 21.76 46.65 -9.66
CA LEU A 75 22.53 45.73 -8.84
C LEU A 75 22.12 44.29 -9.18
N THR A 76 23.04 43.57 -9.82
CA THR A 76 23.12 42.12 -10.07
C THR A 76 21.88 41.26 -9.79
N LYS A 77 21.25 40.75 -10.86
CA LYS A 77 20.25 39.66 -10.82
C LYS A 77 20.82 38.43 -10.11
N PRO A 78 20.11 37.81 -9.16
CA PRO A 78 20.40 36.44 -8.78
C PRO A 78 20.03 35.53 -9.96
N GLU A 79 20.94 34.64 -10.31
CA GLU A 79 20.68 33.62 -11.31
C GLU A 79 19.44 32.81 -10.96
N ASN A 80 18.67 32.55 -12.00
CA ASN A 80 17.39 31.89 -11.98
C ASN A 80 17.60 30.40 -11.69
N VAL A 81 17.75 30.00 -10.42
CA VAL A 81 17.84 28.58 -10.04
C VAL A 81 16.44 27.98 -10.05
N SER A 82 15.94 27.66 -11.24
CA SER A 82 14.94 26.60 -11.40
C SER A 82 15.68 25.28 -11.66
N ALA A 83 16.54 24.86 -10.72
CA ALA A 83 17.01 23.48 -10.71
C ALA A 83 15.78 22.61 -10.38
N SER A 84 15.30 21.89 -11.39
CA SER A 84 14.27 20.89 -11.20
C SER A 84 14.79 19.84 -10.22
N VAL A 85 13.98 19.42 -9.25
CA VAL A 85 14.31 18.33 -8.29
C VAL A 85 14.73 17.03 -9.01
N SER A 86 14.46 16.91 -10.31
CA SER A 86 14.96 15.83 -11.18
C SER A 86 16.46 15.86 -11.46
N ASP A 87 17.18 16.95 -11.18
CA ASP A 87 18.55 17.17 -11.66
C ASP A 87 19.60 17.00 -10.54
N LEU A 88 19.19 16.50 -9.37
CA LEU A 88 20.11 16.24 -8.25
C LEU A 88 21.12 15.16 -8.64
N GLN A 89 22.38 15.56 -8.72
CA GLN A 89 23.51 14.66 -8.94
C GLN A 89 23.80 13.83 -7.68
N PRO A 90 24.50 12.68 -7.78
CA PRO A 90 24.83 11.84 -6.63
C PRO A 90 25.49 12.58 -5.45
N HIS A 91 26.38 13.55 -5.75
CA HIS A 91 27.05 14.34 -4.72
C HIS A 91 26.10 15.29 -3.97
N HIS A 92 25.02 15.77 -4.61
CA HIS A 92 23.99 16.54 -3.93
C HIS A 92 23.23 15.67 -2.92
N LEU A 93 22.90 14.42 -3.29
CA LEU A 93 22.27 13.46 -2.38
C LEU A 93 23.19 13.11 -1.20
N ALA A 94 24.49 12.92 -1.46
CA ALA A 94 25.48 12.69 -0.41
C ALA A 94 25.54 13.86 0.58
N ASN A 95 25.59 15.11 0.08
CA ASN A 95 25.60 16.30 0.93
C ASN A 95 24.30 16.43 1.76
N LEU A 96 23.15 16.12 1.18
CA LEU A 96 21.88 16.14 1.93
C LEU A 96 21.88 15.10 3.05
N LEU A 97 22.38 13.90 2.79
CA LEU A 97 22.49 12.85 3.82
C LEU A 97 23.48 13.24 4.92
N ASP A 98 24.60 13.88 4.58
CA ASP A 98 25.57 14.40 5.55
C ASP A 98 24.97 15.50 6.44
N ILE A 99 24.23 16.45 5.85
CA ILE A 99 23.51 17.48 6.61
C ILE A 99 22.49 16.85 7.56
N LEU A 100 21.76 15.81 7.12
CA LEU A 100 20.77 15.13 7.96
C LEU A 100 21.41 14.49 9.20
N VAL A 101 22.65 13.98 9.07
CA VAL A 101 23.40 13.36 10.18
C VAL A 101 24.04 14.41 11.10
N THR A 102 24.59 15.49 10.53
CA THR A 102 25.43 16.44 11.27
C THR A 102 24.66 17.62 11.87
N SER A 103 23.51 17.99 11.30
CA SER A 103 22.71 19.11 11.77
C SER A 103 21.94 18.77 13.05
N SER A 104 21.95 19.69 14.02
CA SER A 104 21.05 19.69 15.18
C SER A 104 19.82 20.61 14.99
N ASP A 105 19.74 21.33 13.86
CA ASP A 105 18.59 22.18 13.52
C ASP A 105 17.47 21.34 12.89
N SER A 106 16.38 21.15 13.66
CA SER A 106 15.19 20.42 13.23
C SER A 106 14.52 20.99 11.99
N SER A 107 14.53 22.32 11.80
CA SER A 107 13.93 22.95 10.61
C SER A 107 14.73 22.62 9.36
N LEU A 108 16.07 22.59 9.47
CA LEU A 108 16.95 22.18 8.39
C LEU A 108 16.78 20.68 8.08
N GLN A 109 16.76 19.83 9.11
CA GLN A 109 16.55 18.38 8.95
C GLN A 109 15.21 18.08 8.25
N GLU A 110 14.15 18.80 8.61
CA GLU A 110 12.84 18.66 7.96
C GLU A 110 12.92 18.99 6.46
N LYS A 111 13.51 20.13 6.09
CA LYS A 111 13.69 20.55 4.68
C LYS A 111 14.53 19.56 3.88
N VAL A 112 15.58 19.03 4.51
CA VAL A 112 16.44 18.00 3.92
C VAL A 112 15.65 16.72 3.66
N LEU A 113 14.87 16.24 4.64
CA LEU A 113 14.02 15.06 4.49
C LEU A 113 12.94 15.25 3.42
N ILE A 114 12.32 16.43 3.32
CA ILE A 114 11.38 16.74 2.22
C ILE A 114 12.08 16.63 0.87
N THR A 115 13.30 17.16 0.76
CA THR A 115 14.10 17.11 -0.48
C THR A 115 14.49 15.67 -0.83
N LEU A 116 14.92 14.88 0.15
CA LEU A 116 15.23 13.46 -0.01
C LEU A 116 13.98 12.64 -0.37
N CYS A 117 12.83 12.91 0.24
CA CYS A 117 11.55 12.29 -0.08
C CYS A 117 11.15 12.52 -1.54
N ASN A 118 11.22 13.78 -2.00
CA ASN A 118 10.95 14.12 -3.40
C ASN A 118 11.96 13.49 -4.35
N SER A 119 13.23 13.41 -3.94
CA SER A 119 14.29 12.73 -4.72
C SER A 119 14.03 11.23 -4.84
N ALA A 120 13.59 10.60 -3.75
CA ALA A 120 13.23 9.19 -3.70
C ALA A 120 11.98 8.85 -4.53
N ALA A 121 11.16 9.83 -4.92
CA ALA A 121 10.06 9.58 -5.85
C ALA A 121 10.54 9.21 -7.27
N PHE A 122 11.83 9.44 -7.59
CA PHE A 122 12.44 9.07 -8.87
C PHE A 122 13.24 7.78 -8.73
N SER A 123 12.86 6.74 -9.47
CA SER A 123 13.51 5.42 -9.41
C SER A 123 15.01 5.45 -9.75
N ALA A 124 15.45 6.42 -10.57
CA ALA A 124 16.87 6.62 -10.87
C ALA A 124 17.72 6.95 -9.63
N ASN A 125 17.11 7.50 -8.58
CA ASN A 125 17.79 7.86 -7.35
C ASN A 125 17.79 6.74 -6.30
N HIS A 126 17.00 5.67 -6.49
CA HIS A 126 16.86 4.61 -5.49
C HIS A 126 18.18 3.92 -5.19
N ASP A 127 18.89 3.48 -6.23
CA ASP A 127 20.16 2.79 -6.08
C ASP A 127 21.26 3.71 -5.57
N ILE A 128 21.23 4.99 -5.97
CA ILE A 128 22.19 6.01 -5.50
C ILE A 128 22.00 6.23 -4.00
N ILE A 129 20.76 6.52 -3.55
CA ILE A 129 20.44 6.74 -2.13
C ILE A 129 20.80 5.48 -1.32
N ARG A 130 20.50 4.28 -1.82
CA ARG A 130 20.90 3.02 -1.18
C ARG A 130 22.43 2.91 -1.05
N SER A 131 23.17 3.16 -2.13
CA SER A 131 24.64 3.03 -2.16
C SER A 131 25.35 4.01 -1.22
N LEU A 132 24.71 5.16 -0.94
CA LEU A 132 25.19 6.16 0.00
C LEU A 132 24.81 5.85 1.46
N GLY A 133 24.22 4.68 1.74
CA GLY A 133 23.72 4.34 3.09
C GLY A 133 22.47 5.13 3.50
N GLY A 134 21.82 5.80 2.55
CA GLY A 134 20.74 6.76 2.81
C GLY A 134 19.51 6.15 3.45
N ILE A 135 19.20 4.87 3.20
CA ILE A 135 18.07 4.18 3.86
C ILE A 135 18.26 4.17 5.38
N THR A 136 19.43 3.73 5.86
CA THR A 136 19.75 3.69 7.28
C THR A 136 19.80 5.09 7.89
N ILE A 137 20.37 6.07 7.17
CA ILE A 137 20.43 7.46 7.63
C ILE A 137 19.01 8.04 7.81
N ILE A 138 18.15 7.89 6.80
CA ILE A 138 16.75 8.37 6.85
C ILE A 138 15.97 7.63 7.94
N ALA A 139 16.17 6.33 8.12
CA ALA A 139 15.46 5.54 9.13
C ALA A 139 15.81 5.95 10.57
N LYS A 140 17.00 6.50 10.84
CA LYS A 140 17.33 7.05 12.17
C LYS A 140 16.37 8.17 12.59
N SER A 141 15.85 8.94 11.64
CA SER A 141 14.87 10.01 11.90
C SER A 141 13.50 9.50 12.37
N LEU A 142 13.23 8.19 12.34
CA LEU A 142 11.99 7.62 12.91
C LEU A 142 11.95 7.71 14.45
N SER A 143 13.11 7.82 15.10
CA SER A 143 13.24 7.99 16.55
C SER A 143 13.22 9.45 17.00
N ASP A 144 13.03 10.41 16.08
CA ASP A 144 13.00 11.84 16.41
C ASP A 144 11.80 12.19 17.32
N SER A 145 11.87 13.28 18.07
CA SER A 145 10.73 13.74 18.86
C SER A 145 9.69 14.47 18.00
N SER A 146 10.10 15.07 16.88
CA SER A 146 9.23 15.78 15.94
C SER A 146 8.44 14.81 15.07
N GLU A 147 7.11 14.90 15.15
CA GLU A 147 6.21 14.13 14.28
C GLU A 147 6.45 14.46 12.80
N GLN A 148 6.73 15.72 12.45
CA GLN A 148 6.95 16.12 11.07
C GLN A 148 8.22 15.50 10.47
N ILE A 149 9.28 15.36 11.28
CA ILE A 149 10.51 14.66 10.88
C ILE A 149 10.20 13.18 10.62
N LYS A 150 9.44 12.52 11.51
CA LYS A 150 9.01 11.13 11.30
C LYS A 150 8.19 10.98 10.02
N VAL A 151 7.20 11.85 9.79
CA VAL A 151 6.34 11.83 8.59
C VAL A 151 7.20 11.92 7.32
N ASN A 152 8.14 12.86 7.27
CA ASN A 152 8.99 13.05 6.10
C ASN A 152 9.94 11.87 5.88
N ALA A 153 10.50 11.29 6.95
CA ALA A 153 11.31 10.08 6.89
C ALA A 153 10.51 8.87 6.40
N LEU A 154 9.31 8.63 6.96
CA LEU A 154 8.41 7.54 6.54
C LEU A 154 8.00 7.67 5.07
N ASN A 155 7.68 8.88 4.61
CA ASN A 155 7.35 9.12 3.21
C ASN A 155 8.54 8.88 2.27
N ALA A 156 9.76 9.27 2.67
CA ALA A 156 10.97 8.97 1.91
C ALA A 156 11.23 7.46 1.82
N LEU A 157 11.12 6.74 2.94
CA LEU A 157 11.25 5.29 2.99
C LEU A 157 10.17 4.58 2.16
N ASN A 158 8.93 5.06 2.19
CA ASN A 158 7.84 4.55 1.36
C ASN A 158 8.13 4.68 -0.14
N ASN A 159 8.73 5.80 -0.57
CA ASN A 159 9.14 5.96 -1.96
C ASN A 159 10.31 5.02 -2.32
N LEU A 160 11.28 4.87 -1.41
CA LEU A 160 12.42 3.97 -1.59
C LEU A 160 12.00 2.49 -1.60
N SER A 161 10.94 2.11 -0.87
CA SER A 161 10.46 0.73 -0.81
C SER A 161 9.81 0.25 -2.11
N MET A 162 9.63 1.12 -3.10
CA MET A 162 9.20 0.71 -4.45
C MET A 162 10.29 -0.08 -5.22
N ASN A 163 11.52 -0.14 -4.70
CA ASN A 163 12.61 -0.96 -5.24
C ASN A 163 12.85 -2.17 -4.32
N VAL A 164 12.81 -3.38 -4.88
CA VAL A 164 12.94 -4.65 -4.13
C VAL A 164 14.27 -4.76 -3.37
N GLN A 165 15.37 -4.28 -3.94
CA GLN A 165 16.67 -4.29 -3.26
C GLN A 165 16.71 -3.31 -2.08
N ASN A 166 15.93 -2.23 -2.13
CA ASN A 166 15.77 -1.33 -0.99
C ASN A 166 14.91 -1.97 0.09
N GLN A 167 13.86 -2.73 -0.27
CA GLN A 167 13.03 -3.44 0.70
C GLN A 167 13.84 -4.37 1.59
N GLU A 168 14.87 -5.04 1.05
CA GLU A 168 15.77 -5.90 1.82
C GLU A 168 16.54 -5.18 2.93
N LEU A 169 16.72 -3.85 2.84
CA LEU A 169 17.30 -3.03 3.90
C LEU A 169 16.22 -2.37 4.76
N ILE A 170 15.10 -2.00 4.16
CA ILE A 170 13.98 -1.35 4.86
C ILE A 170 13.30 -2.31 5.84
N LYS A 171 13.33 -3.63 5.57
CA LYS A 171 12.72 -4.64 6.44
C LYS A 171 13.19 -4.55 7.90
N ASP A 172 14.44 -4.17 8.12
CA ASP A 172 15.04 -4.01 9.46
C ASP A 172 14.36 -2.90 10.29
N TYR A 173 13.61 -2.01 9.63
CA TYR A 173 12.88 -0.90 10.25
C TYR A 173 11.36 -1.12 10.29
N ILE A 174 10.84 -2.31 9.93
CA ILE A 174 9.41 -2.62 10.04
C ILE A 174 8.93 -2.48 11.49
N ASN A 175 9.66 -3.07 12.45
CA ASN A 175 9.31 -2.98 13.87
C ASN A 175 9.30 -1.52 14.35
N GLN A 176 10.31 -0.74 14.00
CA GLN A 176 10.39 0.68 14.36
C GLN A 176 9.24 1.48 13.71
N THR A 177 8.89 1.17 12.46
CA THR A 177 7.76 1.79 11.76
C THR A 177 6.44 1.47 12.46
N CYS A 178 6.19 0.20 12.80
CA CYS A 178 5.00 -0.20 13.53
C CYS A 178 4.94 0.41 14.94
N SER A 179 6.08 0.51 15.64
CA SER A 179 6.14 1.24 16.91
C SER A 179 5.81 2.72 16.74
N ALA A 180 6.32 3.38 15.69
CA ALA A 180 5.98 4.78 15.40
C ALA A 180 4.47 4.95 15.14
N ILE A 181 3.84 4.03 14.41
CA ILE A 181 2.38 4.02 14.20
C ILE A 181 1.65 3.88 15.54
N SER A 182 2.03 2.90 16.36
CA SER A 182 1.36 2.57 17.61
C SER A 182 1.48 3.65 18.69
N LEU A 183 2.60 4.38 18.71
CA LEU A 183 2.88 5.41 19.72
C LEU A 183 2.36 6.80 19.34
N SER A 184 1.94 6.98 18.08
CA SER A 184 1.44 8.28 17.61
C SER A 184 -0.02 8.48 17.97
N SER A 185 -0.45 9.75 18.02
CA SER A 185 -1.85 10.09 18.25
C SER A 185 -2.76 9.49 17.17
N LEU A 186 -3.97 9.10 17.57
CA LEU A 186 -4.97 8.51 16.68
C LEU A 186 -5.31 9.48 15.54
N ASN A 187 -5.28 8.99 14.30
CA ASN A 187 -5.48 9.75 13.07
C ASN A 187 -4.34 10.72 12.69
N SER A 188 -3.17 10.58 13.30
CA SER A 188 -1.99 11.40 12.95
C SER A 188 -1.47 11.14 11.55
N GLU A 189 -0.78 12.15 11.00
CA GLU A 189 -0.02 12.02 9.75
C GLU A 189 1.07 10.93 9.85
N VAL A 190 1.64 10.71 11.04
CA VAL A 190 2.63 9.65 11.29
C VAL A 190 2.01 8.28 11.06
N GLN A 191 0.79 8.03 11.58
CA GLN A 191 0.07 6.77 11.33
C GLN A 191 -0.17 6.56 9.83
N LEU A 192 -0.62 7.59 9.11
CA LEU A 192 -0.87 7.49 7.68
C LEU A 192 0.41 7.22 6.87
N ALA A 193 1.51 7.93 7.17
CA ALA A 193 2.79 7.74 6.50
C ALA A 193 3.38 6.35 6.79
N GLY A 194 3.28 5.88 8.04
CA GLY A 194 3.72 4.55 8.44
C GLY A 194 2.92 3.45 7.75
N LEU A 195 1.58 3.55 7.75
CA LEU A 195 0.72 2.58 7.08
C LEU A 195 1.03 2.49 5.58
N ARG A 196 1.32 3.60 4.90
CA ARG A 196 1.76 3.59 3.48
C ARG A 196 3.00 2.73 3.27
N LEU A 197 4.02 2.91 4.12
CA LEU A 197 5.23 2.11 4.07
C LEU A 197 4.93 0.63 4.32
N ILE A 198 4.15 0.30 5.36
CA ILE A 198 3.80 -1.10 5.68
C ILE A 198 2.98 -1.75 4.56
N ILE A 199 2.09 -1.03 3.87
CA ILE A 199 1.39 -1.54 2.69
C ILE A 199 2.39 -1.98 1.62
N ASN A 200 3.38 -1.15 1.28
CA ASN A 200 4.40 -1.50 0.30
C ASN A 200 5.24 -2.71 0.74
N MET A 201 5.59 -2.77 2.02
CA MET A 201 6.34 -3.88 2.60
C MET A 201 5.52 -5.17 2.77
N SER A 202 4.19 -5.12 2.60
CA SER A 202 3.30 -6.28 2.68
C SER A 202 2.70 -6.68 1.33
N VAL A 203 3.16 -6.11 0.21
CA VAL A 203 2.68 -6.55 -1.12
C VAL A 203 3.06 -8.00 -1.39
N THR A 204 4.18 -8.46 -0.81
CA THR A 204 4.66 -9.83 -0.89
C THR A 204 4.76 -10.45 0.50
N ASP A 205 4.62 -11.76 0.57
CA ASP A 205 4.63 -12.53 1.82
C ASP A 205 5.95 -12.48 2.62
N ASN A 206 7.04 -12.02 1.99
CA ASN A 206 8.41 -12.04 2.52
C ASN A 206 8.56 -11.46 3.93
N TYR A 207 7.74 -10.46 4.29
CA TYR A 207 7.88 -9.74 5.56
C TYR A 207 6.60 -9.78 6.42
N HIS A 208 5.61 -10.61 6.06
CA HIS A 208 4.33 -10.67 6.78
C HIS A 208 4.48 -11.08 8.25
N ASN A 209 5.41 -11.98 8.55
CA ASN A 209 5.72 -12.39 9.92
C ASN A 209 6.24 -11.23 10.78
N MET A 210 7.02 -10.30 10.22
CA MET A 210 7.52 -9.12 10.94
C MET A 210 6.40 -8.12 11.26
N VAL A 211 5.32 -8.12 10.46
CA VAL A 211 4.14 -7.26 10.67
C VAL A 211 3.16 -7.90 11.66
N ALA A 212 3.16 -9.23 11.76
CA ALA A 212 2.21 -10.02 12.56
C ALA A 212 2.16 -9.63 14.03
N ASP A 213 3.30 -9.34 14.65
CA ASP A 213 3.40 -8.99 16.07
C ASP A 213 2.68 -7.67 16.41
N HIS A 214 2.38 -6.85 15.39
CA HIS A 214 1.73 -5.55 15.53
C HIS A 214 0.24 -5.58 15.18
N LEU A 215 -0.35 -6.76 14.95
CA LEU A 215 -1.78 -6.91 14.66
C LEU A 215 -2.72 -6.22 15.66
N PRO A 216 -2.49 -6.27 17.00
CA PRO A 216 -3.34 -5.54 17.94
C PRO A 216 -3.42 -4.03 17.65
N CYS A 217 -2.32 -3.42 17.23
CA CYS A 217 -2.29 -2.01 16.83
C CYS A 217 -3.16 -1.78 15.58
N PHE A 218 -3.01 -2.60 14.54
CA PHE A 218 -3.82 -2.46 13.32
C PHE A 218 -5.31 -2.68 13.59
N LEU A 219 -5.68 -3.65 14.44
CA LEU A 219 -7.08 -3.87 14.78
C LEU A 219 -7.67 -2.72 15.61
N TYR A 220 -6.88 -2.10 16.49
CA TYR A 220 -7.27 -0.87 17.17
C TYR A 220 -7.50 0.30 16.18
N LEU A 221 -6.59 0.51 15.24
CA LEU A 221 -6.74 1.55 14.21
C LEU A 221 -7.93 1.31 13.29
N LEU A 222 -8.25 0.05 13.01
CA LEU A 222 -9.44 -0.31 12.23
C LEU A 222 -10.74 -0.02 13.00
N ALA A 223 -10.73 -0.25 14.31
CA ALA A 223 -11.89 -0.01 15.18
C ALA A 223 -12.14 1.49 15.42
N GLU A 224 -11.09 2.26 15.73
CA GLU A 224 -11.22 3.63 16.26
C GLU A 224 -10.78 4.72 15.27
N GLY A 225 -10.06 4.35 14.21
CA GLY A 225 -9.57 5.30 13.21
C GLY A 225 -10.69 5.94 12.40
N ASN A 226 -10.41 7.12 11.85
CA ASN A 226 -11.26 7.73 10.84
C ASN A 226 -11.19 6.94 9.53
N ASN A 227 -12.06 7.27 8.56
CA ASN A 227 -12.15 6.54 7.29
C ASN A 227 -10.79 6.42 6.58
N ILE A 228 -9.92 7.44 6.64
CA ILE A 228 -8.60 7.40 6.00
C ILE A 228 -7.73 6.33 6.66
N ILE A 229 -7.61 6.36 7.99
CA ILE A 229 -6.82 5.37 8.72
C ILE A 229 -7.40 3.96 8.56
N GLN A 230 -8.71 3.81 8.59
CA GLN A 230 -9.37 2.52 8.37
C GLN A 230 -9.07 1.94 6.99
N ILE A 231 -9.15 2.76 5.93
CA ILE A 231 -8.84 2.33 4.56
C ILE A 231 -7.39 1.86 4.45
N TYR A 232 -6.43 2.60 5.01
CA TYR A 232 -5.01 2.24 4.91
C TYR A 232 -4.67 1.04 5.80
N THR A 233 -5.25 0.94 6.98
CA THR A 233 -5.15 -0.24 7.85
C THR A 233 -5.71 -1.48 7.15
N LEU A 234 -6.88 -1.38 6.51
CA LEU A 234 -7.46 -2.48 5.74
C LEU A 234 -6.59 -2.90 4.56
N LYS A 235 -5.86 -1.99 3.91
CA LYS A 235 -4.91 -2.39 2.85
C LYS A 235 -3.79 -3.29 3.39
N VAL A 236 -3.27 -3.00 4.59
CA VAL A 236 -2.31 -3.89 5.27
C VAL A 236 -2.96 -5.24 5.58
N LEU A 237 -4.14 -5.23 6.21
CA LEU A 237 -4.82 -6.46 6.61
C LEU A 237 -5.23 -7.34 5.41
N VAL A 238 -5.66 -6.73 4.31
CA VAL A 238 -5.97 -7.43 3.05
C VAL A 238 -4.73 -8.12 2.50
N ASN A 239 -3.59 -7.42 2.44
CA ASN A 239 -2.33 -8.00 2.03
C ASN A 239 -1.94 -9.21 2.90
N LEU A 240 -2.01 -9.06 4.23
CA LEU A 240 -1.71 -10.16 5.15
C LEU A 240 -2.68 -11.33 4.97
N SER A 241 -3.99 -11.08 4.88
CA SER A 241 -5.01 -12.13 4.73
C SER A 241 -4.92 -12.90 3.41
N ALA A 242 -4.34 -12.30 2.36
CA ALA A 242 -4.12 -12.98 1.10
C ALA A 242 -3.13 -14.15 1.25
N ASN A 243 -2.20 -14.06 2.21
CA ASN A 243 -1.25 -15.12 2.55
C ASN A 243 -1.91 -16.19 3.45
N PRO A 244 -2.06 -17.44 2.99
CA PRO A 244 -2.59 -18.53 3.80
C PRO A 244 -1.88 -18.69 5.15
N THR A 245 -0.54 -18.53 5.20
CA THR A 245 0.22 -18.74 6.45
C THR A 245 -0.14 -17.75 7.56
N MET A 246 -0.72 -16.60 7.21
CA MET A 246 -1.18 -15.59 8.15
C MET A 246 -2.59 -15.84 8.70
N THR A 247 -3.34 -16.77 8.08
CA THR A 247 -4.77 -16.99 8.39
C THR A 247 -5.00 -17.30 9.86
N GLN A 248 -4.26 -18.26 10.43
CA GLN A 248 -4.43 -18.64 11.83
C GLN A 248 -4.11 -17.46 12.76
N THR A 249 -2.97 -16.80 12.54
CA THR A 249 -2.55 -15.65 13.35
C THR A 249 -3.60 -14.54 13.35
N LEU A 250 -4.14 -14.20 12.16
CA LEU A 250 -5.22 -13.22 12.03
C LEU A 250 -6.50 -13.67 12.74
N LEU A 251 -6.95 -14.91 12.53
CA LEU A 251 -8.18 -15.42 13.13
C LEU A 251 -8.14 -15.49 14.66
N THR A 252 -6.96 -15.79 15.23
CA THR A 252 -6.76 -15.81 16.69
C THR A 252 -6.53 -14.44 17.31
N ALA A 253 -6.28 -13.41 16.49
CA ALA A 253 -6.05 -12.06 17.00
C ALA A 253 -7.32 -11.51 17.69
N LYS A 254 -7.12 -10.82 18.81
CA LYS A 254 -8.20 -10.17 19.54
C LYS A 254 -8.73 -8.97 18.75
N GLY A 255 -10.02 -8.96 18.49
CA GLY A 255 -10.72 -7.87 17.82
C GLY A 255 -11.69 -7.15 18.77
N SER A 256 -12.05 -5.92 18.41
CA SER A 256 -13.15 -5.21 19.06
C SER A 256 -14.48 -5.59 18.42
N GLN A 257 -15.56 -5.63 19.21
CA GLN A 257 -16.91 -5.81 18.69
C GLN A 257 -17.29 -4.72 17.68
N SER A 258 -16.73 -3.51 17.80
CA SER A 258 -16.96 -2.41 16.86
C SER A 258 -16.55 -2.75 15.42
N LEU A 259 -15.62 -3.68 15.21
CA LEU A 259 -15.22 -4.15 13.88
C LEU A 259 -16.37 -4.75 13.09
N THR A 260 -17.37 -5.34 13.77
CA THR A 260 -18.55 -5.90 13.10
C THR A 260 -19.41 -4.84 12.43
N SER A 261 -19.40 -3.60 12.93
CA SER A 261 -20.13 -2.48 12.32
C SER A 261 -19.58 -2.05 10.96
N LEU A 262 -18.36 -2.46 10.60
CA LEU A 262 -17.75 -2.16 9.31
C LEU A 262 -18.44 -2.84 8.12
N PHE A 263 -19.30 -3.82 8.39
CA PHE A 263 -20.12 -4.50 7.38
C PHE A 263 -21.49 -3.87 7.19
N ASP A 264 -21.81 -2.78 7.90
CA ASP A 264 -23.07 -2.06 7.68
C ASP A 264 -23.09 -1.41 6.29
N SER A 265 -24.22 -1.54 5.59
CA SER A 265 -24.44 -0.95 4.26
C SER A 265 -24.29 0.59 4.19
N ARG A 266 -24.24 1.29 5.32
CA ARG A 266 -24.04 2.75 5.39
C ARG A 266 -22.57 3.15 5.47
N VAL A 267 -21.67 2.20 5.70
CA VAL A 267 -20.22 2.42 5.74
C VAL A 267 -19.72 2.85 4.36
N ASP A 268 -18.65 3.64 4.35
CA ASP A 268 -17.99 4.07 3.12
C ASP A 268 -17.67 2.87 2.21
N ARG A 269 -18.02 2.99 0.92
CA ARG A 269 -17.84 1.92 -0.07
C ARG A 269 -16.40 1.40 -0.10
N GLU A 270 -15.40 2.26 0.04
CA GLU A 270 -13.99 1.88 -0.04
C GLU A 270 -13.58 0.97 1.13
N ILE A 271 -14.11 1.25 2.32
CA ILE A 271 -13.96 0.44 3.54
C ILE A 271 -14.69 -0.89 3.35
N LEU A 272 -15.95 -0.82 2.93
CA LEU A 272 -16.84 -1.98 2.80
C LEU A 272 -16.26 -3.03 1.84
N VAL A 273 -15.77 -2.61 0.67
CA VAL A 273 -15.13 -3.54 -0.28
C VAL A 273 -13.92 -4.23 0.35
N ARG A 274 -13.07 -3.50 1.08
CA ARG A 274 -11.85 -4.07 1.66
C ARG A 274 -12.12 -4.98 2.84
N VAL A 275 -13.04 -4.64 3.72
CA VAL A 275 -13.38 -5.49 4.86
C VAL A 275 -14.03 -6.79 4.38
N LEU A 276 -14.82 -6.74 3.30
CA LEU A 276 -15.35 -7.93 2.64
C LEU A 276 -14.24 -8.78 1.99
N ILE A 277 -13.26 -8.17 1.31
CA ILE A 277 -12.11 -8.90 0.76
C ILE A 277 -11.29 -9.57 1.89
N PHE A 278 -11.04 -8.83 2.97
CA PHE A 278 -10.33 -9.34 4.14
C PHE A 278 -11.03 -10.58 4.72
N ALA A 279 -12.35 -10.51 4.93
CA ALA A 279 -13.14 -11.66 5.39
C ALA A 279 -13.17 -12.80 4.35
N ALA A 280 -13.34 -12.48 3.07
CA ALA A 280 -13.36 -13.49 2.01
C ALA A 280 -12.03 -14.26 1.92
N ASN A 281 -10.89 -13.58 2.08
CA ASN A 281 -9.57 -14.20 2.10
C ASN A 281 -9.42 -15.18 3.28
N LEU A 282 -9.76 -14.75 4.49
CA LEU A 282 -9.66 -15.58 5.69
C LEU A 282 -10.56 -16.82 5.62
N SER A 283 -11.83 -16.64 5.24
CA SER A 283 -12.79 -17.75 5.12
C SER A 283 -12.40 -18.75 4.02
N LYS A 284 -11.85 -18.26 2.89
CA LYS A 284 -11.36 -19.11 1.81
C LYS A 284 -10.26 -20.05 2.29
N HIS A 285 -9.24 -19.52 2.97
CA HIS A 285 -8.10 -20.31 3.42
C HIS A 285 -8.48 -21.29 4.53
N LEU A 286 -9.39 -20.89 5.41
CA LEU A 286 -9.93 -21.77 6.45
C LEU A 286 -10.64 -23.00 5.85
N GLY A 287 -11.47 -22.81 4.82
CA GLY A 287 -12.18 -23.91 4.14
C GLY A 287 -11.31 -24.77 3.21
N SER A 288 -10.04 -24.39 3.01
CA SER A 288 -9.13 -25.08 2.09
C SER A 288 -8.42 -26.29 2.72
N GLY A 289 -8.71 -26.64 3.98
CA GLY A 289 -8.19 -27.86 4.62
C GLY A 289 -6.67 -27.88 4.84
N HIS A 290 -6.00 -26.72 4.88
CA HIS A 290 -4.54 -26.61 5.04
C HIS A 290 -4.05 -26.90 6.49
N GLY A 291 -4.73 -27.79 7.22
CA GLY A 291 -4.34 -28.17 8.58
C GLY A 291 -4.55 -27.10 9.64
N TYR A 292 -5.40 -26.10 9.39
CA TYR A 292 -5.85 -25.18 10.44
C TYR A 292 -6.74 -25.95 11.40
N ASP A 293 -6.47 -25.80 12.69
CA ASP A 293 -7.29 -26.41 13.72
C ASP A 293 -8.62 -25.67 13.81
N LEU A 294 -9.65 -26.21 13.13
CA LEU A 294 -11.04 -25.76 13.27
C LEU A 294 -11.55 -25.98 14.72
N HIS A 295 -10.86 -26.82 15.49
CA HIS A 295 -11.06 -27.02 16.92
C HIS A 295 -10.11 -26.19 17.79
N ALA A 296 -9.34 -25.25 17.21
CA ALA A 296 -8.60 -24.29 18.00
C ALA A 296 -9.59 -23.60 18.94
N ASN A 297 -9.26 -23.56 20.24
CA ASN A 297 -10.06 -22.83 21.22
C ASN A 297 -9.98 -21.33 20.93
N TYR A 298 -10.84 -20.88 20.01
CA TYR A 298 -11.04 -19.48 19.68
C TYR A 298 -11.69 -18.79 20.87
N ASN A 299 -10.97 -17.83 21.47
CA ASN A 299 -11.54 -16.98 22.51
C ASN A 299 -12.74 -16.20 21.96
N GLU A 300 -13.71 -15.87 22.81
CA GLU A 300 -14.91 -15.11 22.40
C GLU A 300 -14.58 -13.79 21.70
N ASP A 301 -13.47 -13.14 22.07
CA ASP A 301 -13.02 -11.85 21.54
C ASP A 301 -12.11 -11.95 20.30
N CYS A 302 -11.87 -13.13 19.75
CA CYS A 302 -11.03 -13.28 18.56
C CYS A 302 -11.77 -12.96 17.26
N LEU A 303 -11.01 -12.60 16.22
CA LEU A 303 -11.56 -12.28 14.90
C LEU A 303 -12.37 -13.42 14.28
N PHE A 304 -12.01 -14.69 14.53
CA PHE A 304 -12.82 -15.82 14.06
C PHE A 304 -14.26 -15.74 14.58
N ASN A 305 -14.45 -15.61 15.90
CA ASN A 305 -15.78 -15.57 16.50
C ASN A 305 -16.53 -14.28 16.12
N LEU A 306 -15.83 -13.16 16.04
CA LEU A 306 -16.42 -11.88 15.64
C LEU A 306 -16.95 -11.92 14.20
N LEU A 307 -16.21 -12.53 13.26
CA LEU A 307 -16.56 -12.56 11.84
C LEU A 307 -17.46 -13.74 11.47
N TYR A 308 -17.19 -14.93 12.01
CA TYR A 308 -17.78 -16.19 11.54
C TYR A 308 -18.53 -16.97 12.60
N GLY A 309 -18.48 -16.55 13.87
CA GLY A 309 -19.24 -17.19 14.94
C GLY A 309 -20.75 -17.15 14.68
N ASP A 310 -21.49 -18.07 15.29
CA ASP A 310 -22.94 -18.21 15.11
C ASP A 310 -23.71 -16.94 15.46
N SER A 311 -23.22 -16.18 16.44
CA SER A 311 -23.78 -14.91 16.88
C SER A 311 -23.23 -13.70 16.13
N SER A 312 -22.41 -13.89 15.09
CA SER A 312 -21.77 -12.79 14.38
C SER A 312 -22.81 -11.88 13.69
N PRO A 313 -22.75 -10.55 13.91
CA PRO A 313 -23.57 -9.58 13.18
C PRO A 313 -23.40 -9.67 11.67
N LEU A 314 -22.25 -10.17 11.19
CA LEU A 314 -21.94 -10.33 9.77
C LEU A 314 -23.03 -11.12 9.03
N GLN A 315 -23.64 -12.12 9.65
CA GLN A 315 -24.71 -12.90 9.00
C GLN A 315 -25.94 -12.06 8.67
N LYS A 316 -26.29 -11.09 9.54
CA LYS A 316 -27.42 -10.17 9.32
C LYS A 316 -27.06 -9.15 8.25
N ASP A 317 -25.86 -8.57 8.35
CA ASP A 317 -25.42 -7.50 7.47
C ASP A 317 -25.18 -7.99 6.03
N ILE A 318 -24.68 -9.21 5.84
CA ILE A 318 -24.50 -9.84 4.52
C ILE A 318 -25.79 -9.82 3.67
N THR A 319 -26.95 -10.03 4.30
CA THR A 319 -28.24 -10.03 3.58
C THR A 319 -28.57 -8.63 3.04
N ALA A 320 -28.33 -7.59 3.85
CA ALA A 320 -28.50 -6.20 3.42
C ALA A 320 -27.47 -5.84 2.33
N LEU A 321 -26.21 -6.28 2.50
CA LEU A 321 -25.14 -6.05 1.54
C LEU A 321 -25.36 -6.74 0.19
N PHE A 322 -26.11 -7.85 0.14
CA PHE A 322 -26.49 -8.49 -1.13
C PHE A 322 -27.37 -7.58 -2.01
N GLN A 323 -28.14 -6.68 -1.39
CA GLN A 323 -28.96 -5.67 -2.06
C GLN A 323 -28.20 -4.36 -2.35
N TYR A 324 -26.95 -4.24 -1.92
CA TYR A 324 -26.15 -3.03 -2.07
C TYR A 324 -25.95 -2.65 -3.55
N PRO A 325 -26.12 -1.39 -3.98
CA PRO A 325 -26.18 -1.04 -5.42
C PRO A 325 -24.89 -1.31 -6.21
N ASP A 326 -23.74 -1.33 -5.53
CA ASP A 326 -22.44 -1.51 -6.17
C ASP A 326 -22.11 -2.97 -6.50
N VAL A 327 -21.67 -3.22 -7.74
CA VAL A 327 -21.38 -4.56 -8.26
C VAL A 327 -20.20 -5.22 -7.54
N GLU A 328 -19.13 -4.46 -7.26
CA GLU A 328 -17.92 -5.01 -6.62
C GLU A 328 -18.25 -5.47 -5.19
N VAL A 329 -19.04 -4.68 -4.45
CA VAL A 329 -19.54 -5.09 -3.13
C VAL A 329 -20.32 -6.40 -3.21
N LYS A 330 -21.28 -6.50 -4.15
CA LYS A 330 -22.06 -7.74 -4.33
C LYS A 330 -21.20 -8.95 -4.65
N GLU A 331 -20.21 -8.81 -5.53
CA GLU A 331 -19.27 -9.88 -5.87
C GLU A 331 -18.51 -10.38 -4.63
N GLN A 332 -18.03 -9.48 -3.78
CA GLN A 332 -17.35 -9.85 -2.55
C GLN A 332 -18.30 -10.51 -1.53
N VAL A 333 -19.55 -10.04 -1.43
CA VAL A 333 -20.58 -10.68 -0.59
C VAL A 333 -20.86 -12.10 -1.04
N VAL A 334 -21.03 -12.34 -2.36
CA VAL A 334 -21.25 -13.67 -2.93
C VAL A 334 -20.05 -14.58 -2.65
N SER A 335 -18.82 -14.09 -2.87
CA SER A 335 -17.59 -14.82 -2.57
C SER A 335 -17.54 -15.28 -1.11
N LEU A 336 -17.83 -14.36 -0.18
CA LEU A 336 -17.87 -14.65 1.24
C LEU A 336 -18.96 -15.68 1.60
N LEU A 337 -20.18 -15.53 1.07
CA LEU A 337 -21.27 -16.49 1.28
C LEU A 337 -20.92 -17.90 0.83
N ILE A 338 -20.26 -18.05 -0.33
CA ILE A 338 -19.79 -19.35 -0.83
C ILE A 338 -18.78 -19.97 0.14
N ASN A 339 -17.84 -19.17 0.66
CA ASN A 339 -16.84 -19.67 1.60
C ASN A 339 -17.48 -20.08 2.93
N LEU A 340 -18.42 -19.28 3.46
CA LEU A 340 -19.15 -19.59 4.69
C LEU A 340 -19.99 -20.86 4.55
N ALA A 341 -20.64 -21.07 3.41
CA ALA A 341 -21.39 -22.29 3.13
C ALA A 341 -20.49 -23.53 3.12
N ARG A 342 -19.25 -23.42 2.63
CA ARG A 342 -18.26 -24.51 2.68
C ARG A 342 -17.79 -24.80 4.10
N LEU A 343 -17.55 -23.76 4.89
CA LEU A 343 -17.13 -23.92 6.29
C LEU A 343 -18.17 -24.67 7.13
N ARG A 344 -19.47 -24.42 6.90
CA ARG A 344 -20.55 -25.14 7.59
C ARG A 344 -20.70 -26.61 7.20
N GLN A 345 -20.02 -27.06 6.14
CA GLN A 345 -20.04 -28.45 5.69
C GLN A 345 -18.85 -29.26 6.22
N LEU A 346 -17.87 -28.60 6.86
CA LEU A 346 -16.70 -29.22 7.51
C LEU A 346 -17.01 -29.53 8.97
#